data_AF-A0A817WV78-F1
#
_entry.id   AF-A0A817WV78-F1
#
_cell.length_a   1.000
_cell.length_b   1.000
_cell.length_c   1.000
_cell.angle_alpha   90.00
_cell.angle_beta   90.00
_cell.angle_gamma   90.00
#
_symmetry.space_group_name_H-M   'P 1'
#
loop_
_entity.id
_entity.type
_entity.pdbx_description
1 polymer ?
#
loop_
_entity_poly.entity_id
_entity_poly.type
_entity_poly.pdbx_seq_one_letter_code
_entity_poly.pdbx_strand_id
1 'polypeptide(L)'
;MVELDLFFNTIINYNIIQKKSLYDFIILGKSIVEEYHASLSNTNNDIHAKLMSHYPEVTEYWYYIMLLLSLLIALLLCYFTKMMPTSLVPASILLTIIFALPTGIITAITNMTITALGATDFLGSLILLGNPIGYLTFRTFTHTCQNQILIYLTNIKIGHYMKIPPRIVFSLFIIASIITSIIQYITSIYLLNNVPHICTSNNPAWRCLALHATHTASIVYGATGSFIWNSQYSSMLYGLLIGAILPILSWFLWKAFPRIKWLALINFPIFFMATIMLPPAPAAEYPSWFLVGFIFNFILYRYAHNWWEKYAYIFSIAMSCGVAICGFVIFFAFQLHSSSFPQWWGLGGINGDGCPLDGANFSGVIPTDRYI
;
A
#
# COMPACT_ATOMS: atom_id res chain seq x y z
N MET A 1 -16.79 -2.76 6.12
CA MET A 1 -15.48 -2.55 6.79
C MET A 1 -14.31 -2.51 5.81
N VAL A 2 -14.35 -3.28 4.71
CA VAL A 2 -13.40 -3.22 3.55
C VAL A 2 -13.28 -1.85 2.89
N GLU A 3 -14.28 -1.00 3.09
CA GLU A 3 -14.32 0.29 2.43
C GLU A 3 -13.67 1.39 3.27
N LEU A 4 -13.36 1.24 4.56
CA LEU A 4 -12.63 2.30 5.31
C LEU A 4 -11.21 2.55 4.77
N ASP A 5 -10.60 1.56 4.13
CA ASP A 5 -9.27 1.68 3.52
C ASP A 5 -9.24 2.52 2.25
N LEU A 6 -10.37 2.54 1.54
CA LEU A 6 -10.61 3.45 0.42
C LEU A 6 -10.70 4.90 0.90
N PHE A 7 -11.27 5.10 2.09
CA PHE A 7 -11.64 6.41 2.61
C PHE A 7 -10.43 7.17 3.12
N PHE A 8 -9.46 6.47 3.69
CA PHE A 8 -8.26 7.12 4.17
C PHE A 8 -7.22 7.34 3.09
N ASN A 9 -7.02 6.45 2.13
CA ASN A 9 -6.05 6.68 1.05
C ASN A 9 -6.43 7.85 0.09
N THR A 10 -7.73 8.09 -0.11
CA THR A 10 -8.21 9.23 -0.93
C THR A 10 -7.97 10.57 -0.24
N ILE A 11 -8.08 10.58 1.09
CA ILE A 11 -8.07 11.78 1.92
C ILE A 11 -6.67 12.05 2.48
N ILE A 12 -5.87 11.03 2.79
CA ILE A 12 -4.47 11.14 3.24
C ILE A 12 -3.59 11.75 2.15
N ASN A 13 -3.79 11.40 0.88
CA ASN A 13 -3.06 12.04 -0.22
C ASN A 13 -3.45 13.50 -0.45
N TYR A 14 -4.67 13.88 -0.07
CA TYR A 14 -5.08 15.29 -0.07
C TYR A 14 -4.69 16.03 1.22
N ASN A 15 -4.51 15.33 2.36
CA ASN A 15 -4.41 15.95 3.69
C ASN A 15 -3.05 15.83 4.39
N ILE A 16 -2.09 15.02 3.93
CA ILE A 16 -0.69 15.20 4.35
C ILE A 16 -0.08 16.44 3.68
N ILE A 17 -0.66 16.87 2.56
CA ILE A 17 -0.45 18.21 1.98
C ILE A 17 -0.97 19.30 2.94
N GLN A 18 -1.89 18.99 3.87
CA GLN A 18 -2.51 19.94 4.78
C GLN A 18 -1.90 20.04 6.19
N LYS A 19 -0.57 19.96 6.31
CA LYS A 19 0.08 20.75 7.37
C LYS A 19 -0.05 22.26 7.12
N LYS A 20 -0.67 22.64 5.99
CA LYS A 20 -0.73 23.99 5.48
C LYS A 20 -1.78 24.03 4.34
N SER A 21 -2.58 25.10 4.29
CA SER A 21 -3.84 25.28 3.56
C SER A 21 -3.76 24.99 2.04
N LEU A 22 -4.88 25.00 1.29
CA LEU A 22 -4.90 25.11 -0.18
C LEU A 22 -4.01 26.28 -0.69
N TYR A 23 -3.83 27.31 0.13
CA TYR A 23 -2.89 28.42 -0.06
C TYR A 23 -1.42 27.97 -0.08
N ASP A 24 -1.12 26.86 0.59
CA ASP A 24 0.18 26.24 0.61
C ASP A 24 0.35 25.12 -0.42
N PHE A 25 -0.61 24.78 -1.27
CA PHE A 25 -0.27 24.00 -2.48
C PHE A 25 0.61 24.86 -3.42
N ILE A 26 0.35 26.18 -3.45
CA ILE A 26 1.18 27.18 -4.14
C ILE A 26 2.53 27.37 -3.41
N ILE A 27 2.55 27.33 -2.07
CA ILE A 27 3.79 27.45 -1.27
C ILE A 27 4.56 26.12 -1.20
N LEU A 28 3.92 24.96 -1.30
CA LEU A 28 4.54 23.64 -1.40
C LEU A 28 5.13 23.47 -2.80
N GLY A 29 4.45 23.94 -3.85
CA GLY A 29 5.05 24.10 -5.16
C GLY A 29 6.29 24.99 -5.08
N LYS A 30 6.21 26.14 -4.40
CA LYS A 30 7.36 27.02 -4.17
C LYS A 30 8.47 26.36 -3.34
N SER A 31 8.13 25.64 -2.28
CA SER A 31 9.05 24.91 -1.40
C SER A 31 9.70 23.74 -2.11
N ILE A 32 8.95 22.98 -2.92
CA ILE A 32 9.46 21.88 -3.75
C ILE A 32 10.40 22.46 -4.81
N VAL A 33 10.05 23.60 -5.42
CA VAL A 33 10.91 24.28 -6.39
C VAL A 33 12.17 24.84 -5.71
N GLU A 34 12.04 25.44 -4.53
CA GLU A 34 13.16 25.93 -3.72
C GLU A 34 14.07 24.77 -3.28
N GLU A 35 13.49 23.64 -2.87
CA GLU A 35 14.20 22.45 -2.42
C GLU A 35 14.81 21.67 -3.60
N TYR A 36 14.16 21.69 -4.77
CA TYR A 36 14.72 21.24 -6.04
C TYR A 36 15.93 22.09 -6.45
N HIS A 37 15.80 23.43 -6.43
CA HIS A 37 16.93 24.33 -6.69
C HIS A 37 18.04 24.19 -5.64
N ALA A 38 17.69 23.99 -4.37
CA ALA A 38 18.64 23.70 -3.30
C ALA A 38 19.35 22.36 -3.53
N SER A 39 18.66 21.34 -4.01
CA SER A 39 19.26 20.04 -4.35
C SER A 39 20.28 20.15 -5.49
N LEU A 40 19.98 20.95 -6.52
CA LEU A 40 20.86 21.22 -7.66
C LEU A 40 22.15 21.97 -7.26
N SER A 41 22.04 22.87 -6.28
CA SER A 41 23.17 23.67 -5.78
C SER A 41 23.98 22.98 -4.70
N ASN A 42 23.36 22.11 -3.88
CA ASN A 42 24.02 21.38 -2.79
C ASN A 42 24.73 20.09 -3.21
N THR A 43 24.73 19.72 -4.49
CA THR A 43 25.46 18.55 -5.01
C THR A 43 26.94 18.56 -4.63
N ASN A 44 27.53 19.74 -4.42
CA ASN A 44 28.92 19.92 -3.98
C ASN A 44 29.14 19.75 -2.46
N ASN A 45 28.09 19.86 -1.65
CA ASN A 45 28.16 19.82 -0.18
C ASN A 45 27.88 18.41 0.39
N ASP A 46 27.15 17.55 -0.34
CA ASP A 46 26.91 16.17 0.08
C ASP A 46 28.09 15.25 -0.32
N ILE A 47 28.73 14.63 0.68
CA ILE A 47 29.81 13.68 0.46
C ILE A 47 29.33 12.46 -0.35
N HIS A 48 28.07 12.06 -0.20
CA HIS A 48 27.53 10.93 -0.95
C HIS A 48 27.38 11.27 -2.44
N ALA A 49 26.87 12.45 -2.76
CA ALA A 49 26.77 12.94 -4.13
C ALA A 49 28.15 13.11 -4.77
N LYS A 50 29.12 13.66 -4.03
CA LYS A 50 30.50 13.82 -4.51
C LYS A 50 31.19 12.50 -4.82
N LEU A 51 30.97 11.47 -4.00
CA LEU A 51 31.50 10.13 -4.27
C LEU A 51 30.79 9.46 -5.46
N MET A 52 29.51 9.79 -5.68
CA MET A 52 28.75 9.22 -6.80
C MET A 52 28.99 9.89 -8.15
N SER A 53 29.49 11.13 -8.18
CA SER A 53 29.78 11.85 -9.43
C SER A 53 30.82 11.17 -10.32
N HIS A 54 31.61 10.23 -9.77
CA HIS A 54 32.54 9.40 -10.53
C HIS A 54 31.82 8.40 -11.45
N TYR A 55 30.61 7.96 -11.08
CA TYR A 55 29.84 7.01 -11.87
C TYR A 55 28.98 7.73 -12.91
N PRO A 56 28.94 7.22 -14.15
CA PRO A 56 28.10 7.83 -15.17
C PRO A 56 26.63 7.60 -14.84
N GLU A 57 25.86 8.69 -14.85
CA GLU A 57 24.42 8.63 -14.64
C GLU A 57 23.71 7.85 -15.77
N VAL A 58 22.49 7.41 -15.46
CA VAL A 58 21.59 6.79 -16.44
C VAL A 58 21.01 7.91 -17.29
N THR A 59 21.16 7.82 -18.61
CA THR A 59 20.60 8.83 -19.51
C THR A 59 19.07 8.72 -19.51
N GLU A 60 18.39 9.86 -19.63
CA GLU A 60 16.93 9.92 -19.61
C GLU A 60 16.28 9.05 -20.70
N TYR A 61 16.95 8.91 -21.86
CA TYR A 61 16.50 8.07 -22.97
C TYR A 61 16.23 6.62 -22.57
N TRP A 62 16.97 6.04 -21.61
CA TRP A 62 16.74 4.67 -21.16
C TRP A 62 15.37 4.54 -20.50
N TYR A 63 14.96 5.54 -19.72
CA TYR A 63 13.64 5.59 -19.10
C TYR A 63 12.53 5.81 -20.13
N TYR A 64 12.73 6.73 -21.08
CA TYR A 64 11.73 6.99 -22.13
C TYR A 64 11.52 5.77 -23.03
N ILE A 65 12.58 5.05 -23.40
CA ILE A 65 12.49 3.82 -24.19
C ILE A 65 11.71 2.74 -23.43
N MET A 66 12.00 2.55 -22.13
CA MET A 66 11.28 1.58 -21.31
C MET A 66 9.81 1.94 -21.11
N LEU A 67 9.50 3.23 -20.91
CA LEU A 67 8.14 3.71 -20.83
C LEU A 67 7.38 3.49 -22.14
N LEU A 68 7.99 3.80 -23.29
CA LEU A 68 7.40 3.59 -24.60
C LEU A 68 7.14 2.10 -24.86
N LEU A 69 8.14 1.25 -24.59
CA LEU A 69 8.03 -0.19 -24.80
C LEU A 69 6.92 -0.81 -23.93
N SER A 70 6.90 -0.47 -22.64
CA SER A 70 5.87 -0.96 -21.72
C SER A 70 4.47 -0.43 -22.05
N LEU A 71 4.35 0.83 -22.47
CA LEU A 71 3.10 1.42 -22.95
C LEU A 71 2.57 0.70 -24.19
N LEU A 72 3.43 0.42 -25.18
CA LEU A 72 3.05 -0.32 -26.40
C LEU A 72 2.57 -1.73 -26.06
N ILE A 73 3.27 -2.43 -25.17
CA ILE A 73 2.86 -3.76 -24.71
C ILE A 73 1.49 -3.69 -24.00
N ALA A 74 1.29 -2.70 -23.11
CA ALA A 74 0.02 -2.52 -22.41
C ALA A 74 -1.14 -2.22 -23.38
N LEU A 75 -0.92 -1.37 -24.38
CA LEU A 75 -1.91 -1.05 -25.42
C LEU A 75 -2.27 -2.27 -26.27
N LEU A 76 -1.28 -3.04 -26.72
CA LEU A 76 -1.49 -4.27 -27.48
C LEU A 76 -2.27 -5.31 -26.67
N LEU A 77 -1.90 -5.52 -25.42
CA LEU A 77 -2.59 -6.45 -24.53
C LEU A 77 -4.05 -6.05 -24.34
N CYS A 78 -4.34 -4.77 -24.04
CA CYS A 78 -5.72 -4.31 -23.88
C CYS A 78 -6.51 -4.38 -25.19
N TYR A 79 -5.86 -4.16 -26.35
CA TYR A 79 -6.50 -4.27 -27.66
C TYR A 79 -6.93 -5.71 -27.97
N PHE A 80 -6.06 -6.69 -27.75
CA PHE A 80 -6.37 -8.10 -28.06
C PHE A 80 -7.30 -8.75 -27.03
N THR A 81 -7.09 -8.48 -25.74
CA THR A 81 -7.87 -9.12 -24.66
C THR A 81 -9.21 -8.45 -24.41
N LYS A 82 -9.41 -7.22 -24.90
CA LYS A 82 -10.61 -6.39 -24.66
C LYS A 82 -10.97 -6.22 -23.17
N MET A 83 -9.99 -6.38 -22.27
CA MET A 83 -10.21 -6.26 -20.82
C MET A 83 -10.64 -4.84 -20.44
N MET A 84 -9.96 -3.83 -21.00
CA MET A 84 -10.21 -2.41 -20.78
C MET A 84 -10.17 -1.68 -22.12
N PRO A 85 -11.00 -0.63 -22.34
CA PRO A 85 -10.87 0.23 -23.51
C PRO A 85 -9.44 0.76 -23.65
N THR A 86 -8.84 0.59 -24.83
CA THR A 86 -7.43 0.94 -25.08
C THR A 86 -7.14 2.43 -24.88
N SER A 87 -8.15 3.28 -25.08
CA SER A 87 -8.08 4.73 -24.82
C SER A 87 -7.84 5.07 -23.34
N LEU A 88 -8.18 4.18 -22.41
CA LEU A 88 -7.99 4.38 -20.98
C LEU A 88 -6.59 4.02 -20.48
N VAL A 89 -5.80 3.29 -21.27
CA VAL A 89 -4.43 2.89 -20.87
C VAL A 89 -3.55 4.14 -20.67
N PRO A 90 -3.45 5.10 -21.62
CA PRO A 90 -2.66 6.31 -21.40
C PRO A 90 -3.19 7.17 -20.25
N ALA A 91 -4.51 7.22 -20.07
CA ALA A 91 -5.13 7.97 -18.99
C ALA A 91 -4.76 7.40 -17.61
N SER A 92 -4.73 6.07 -17.47
CA SER A 92 -4.33 5.39 -16.23
C SER A 92 -2.87 5.69 -15.88
N ILE A 93 -1.95 5.65 -16.85
CA ILE A 93 -0.53 5.95 -16.64
C ILE A 93 -0.32 7.42 -16.30
N LEU A 94 -1.02 8.34 -16.97
CA LEU A 94 -0.97 9.77 -16.64
C LEU A 94 -1.41 10.02 -15.19
N LEU A 95 -2.49 9.35 -14.76
CA LEU A 95 -2.98 9.42 -13.39
C LEU A 95 -1.94 8.90 -12.38
N THR A 96 -1.27 7.80 -12.71
CA THR A 96 -0.16 7.25 -11.91
C THR A 96 0.97 8.27 -11.76
N ILE A 97 1.38 8.95 -12.84
CA ILE A 97 2.45 9.96 -12.79
C ILE A 97 2.05 11.14 -11.90
N ILE A 98 0.81 11.63 -12.04
CA ILE A 98 0.28 12.75 -11.25
C ILE A 98 0.30 12.40 -9.74
N PHE A 99 -0.12 11.20 -9.37
CA PHE A 99 -0.16 10.79 -7.96
C PHE A 99 1.18 10.25 -7.43
N ALA A 100 2.09 9.76 -8.28
CA ALA A 100 3.38 9.24 -7.84
C ALA A 100 4.25 10.32 -7.16
N LEU A 101 4.23 11.55 -7.66
CA LEU A 101 5.01 12.66 -7.09
C LEU A 101 4.59 13.04 -5.65
N PRO A 102 3.32 13.41 -5.37
CA PRO A 102 2.91 13.78 -4.02
C PRO A 102 3.03 12.60 -3.05
N THR A 103 2.69 11.39 -3.49
CA THR A 103 2.84 10.20 -2.64
C THR A 103 4.30 9.91 -2.33
N GLY A 104 5.20 10.06 -3.31
CA GLY A 104 6.65 9.96 -3.11
C GLY A 104 7.18 10.94 -2.06
N ILE A 105 6.79 12.21 -2.12
CA ILE A 105 7.20 13.23 -1.13
C ILE A 105 6.68 12.86 0.27
N ILE A 106 5.42 12.45 0.37
CA ILE A 106 4.81 12.00 1.62
C ILE A 106 5.59 10.82 2.20
N THR A 107 5.88 9.80 1.38
CA THR A 107 6.64 8.63 1.80
C THR A 107 8.05 9.01 2.26
N ALA A 108 8.70 9.97 1.60
CA ALA A 108 10.05 10.41 1.94
C ALA A 108 10.11 11.13 3.30
N ILE A 109 9.08 11.89 3.66
CA ILE A 109 9.02 12.64 4.92
C ILE A 109 8.52 11.76 6.07
N THR A 110 7.47 10.97 5.83
CA THR A 110 6.78 10.20 6.88
C THR A 110 7.35 8.80 7.05
N ASN A 111 8.16 8.33 6.10
CA ASN A 111 8.61 6.94 5.98
C ASN A 111 7.45 5.92 5.90
N MET A 112 6.26 6.38 5.47
CA MET A 112 5.06 5.56 5.37
C MET A 112 4.48 5.63 3.96
N THR A 113 4.22 4.47 3.36
CA THR A 113 3.75 4.36 1.98
C THR A 113 2.25 4.50 1.88
N ILE A 114 1.79 5.68 1.47
CA ILE A 114 0.38 5.94 1.22
C ILE A 114 0.18 5.96 -0.29
N THR A 115 -0.69 5.08 -0.77
CA THR A 115 -1.00 4.97 -2.20
C THR A 115 -2.27 5.75 -2.51
N ALA A 116 -2.43 6.22 -3.74
CA ALA A 116 -3.62 6.99 -4.14
C ALA A 116 -4.84 6.10 -4.42
N LEU A 117 -4.89 4.93 -3.77
CA LEU A 117 -5.76 3.82 -4.12
C LEU A 117 -7.24 4.23 -4.17
N GLY A 118 -7.73 4.94 -3.15
CA GLY A 118 -9.15 5.28 -3.12
C GLY A 118 -9.57 6.34 -4.15
N ALA A 119 -8.69 7.28 -4.51
CA ALA A 119 -8.96 8.25 -5.57
C ALA A 119 -9.02 7.58 -6.94
N THR A 120 -8.07 6.68 -7.20
CA THR A 120 -7.99 5.94 -8.45
C THR A 120 -9.12 4.92 -8.57
N ASP A 121 -9.49 4.26 -7.47
CA ASP A 121 -10.60 3.31 -7.43
C ASP A 121 -11.94 4.00 -7.68
N PHE A 122 -12.17 5.16 -7.05
CA PHE A 122 -13.37 5.95 -7.27
C PHE A 122 -13.48 6.42 -8.73
N LEU A 123 -12.40 6.97 -9.29
CA LEU A 123 -12.39 7.39 -10.69
C LEU A 123 -12.61 6.19 -11.64
N GLY A 124 -11.96 5.06 -11.37
CA GLY A 124 -12.15 3.82 -12.11
C GLY A 124 -13.59 3.31 -12.05
N SER A 125 -14.25 3.44 -10.89
CA SER A 125 -15.65 3.03 -10.70
C SER A 125 -16.64 3.85 -11.51
N LEU A 126 -16.35 5.15 -11.75
CA LEU A 126 -17.19 6.03 -12.55
C LEU A 126 -16.99 5.81 -14.06
N ILE A 127 -15.76 5.49 -14.47
CA ILE A 127 -15.41 5.35 -15.89
C ILE A 127 -15.77 3.95 -16.41
N LEU A 128 -15.56 2.90 -15.61
CA LEU A 128 -15.68 1.50 -16.01
C LEU A 128 -16.89 0.83 -15.35
N LEU A 129 -18.03 1.53 -15.37
CA LEU A 129 -19.31 1.05 -14.85
C LEU A 129 -19.74 -0.25 -15.53
N GLY A 130 -20.05 -1.28 -14.73
CA GLY A 130 -20.53 -2.57 -15.21
C GLY A 130 -19.45 -3.48 -15.79
N ASN A 131 -18.17 -3.07 -15.78
CA ASN A 131 -17.05 -3.89 -16.25
C ASN A 131 -16.03 -4.14 -15.11
N PRO A 132 -16.20 -5.21 -14.31
CA PRO A 132 -15.31 -5.51 -13.19
C PRO A 132 -13.89 -5.89 -13.62
N ILE A 133 -13.74 -6.53 -14.79
CA ILE A 133 -12.43 -6.92 -15.33
C ILE A 133 -11.66 -5.67 -15.78
N GLY A 134 -12.33 -4.75 -16.48
CA GLY A 134 -11.74 -3.47 -16.87
C GLY A 134 -11.31 -2.63 -15.67
N TYR A 135 -12.15 -2.56 -14.63
CA TYR A 135 -11.79 -1.89 -13.37
C TYR A 135 -10.54 -2.50 -12.73
N LEU A 136 -10.43 -3.84 -12.66
CA LEU A 136 -9.24 -4.49 -12.13
C LEU A 136 -7.98 -4.13 -12.94
N THR A 137 -8.08 -4.13 -14.27
CA THR A 137 -6.98 -3.70 -15.14
C THR A 137 -6.62 -2.23 -14.95
N PHE A 138 -7.59 -1.34 -14.77
CA PHE A 138 -7.33 0.06 -14.46
C PHE A 138 -6.64 0.24 -13.10
N ARG A 139 -7.09 -0.51 -12.09
CA ARG A 139 -6.51 -0.53 -10.75
C ARG A 139 -5.06 -1.01 -10.75
N THR A 140 -4.72 -2.03 -11.55
CA THR A 140 -3.34 -2.50 -11.62
C THR A 140 -2.41 -1.46 -12.24
N PHE A 141 -2.82 -0.79 -13.33
CA PHE A 141 -2.02 0.27 -13.95
C PHE A 141 -1.86 1.52 -13.07
N THR A 142 -2.85 1.81 -12.24
CA THR A 142 -2.79 2.96 -11.32
C THR A 142 -2.01 2.60 -10.06
N HIS A 143 -2.52 1.68 -9.27
CA HIS A 143 -2.00 1.37 -7.94
C HIS A 143 -0.68 0.58 -7.97
N THR A 144 -0.59 -0.50 -8.75
CA THR A 144 0.60 -1.36 -8.75
C THR A 144 1.80 -0.63 -9.37
N CYS A 145 1.59 0.09 -10.48
CA CYS A 145 2.65 0.90 -11.07
C CYS A 145 3.12 2.00 -10.11
N GLN A 146 2.22 2.66 -9.38
CA GLN A 146 2.58 3.64 -8.36
C GLN A 146 3.48 3.03 -7.29
N ASN A 147 3.12 1.85 -6.75
CA ASN A 147 3.96 1.15 -5.77
C ASN A 147 5.34 0.79 -6.32
N GLN A 148 5.41 0.32 -7.57
CA GLN A 148 6.68 -0.02 -8.19
C GLN A 148 7.58 1.21 -8.37
N ILE A 149 7.01 2.39 -8.67
CA ILE A 149 7.77 3.65 -8.73
C ILE A 149 8.40 3.96 -7.37
N LEU A 150 7.62 3.87 -6.27
CA LEU A 150 8.12 4.15 -4.92
C LEU A 150 9.21 3.16 -4.47
N ILE A 151 9.02 1.88 -4.76
CA ILE A 151 10.02 0.83 -4.48
C ILE A 151 11.30 1.11 -5.28
N TYR A 152 11.18 1.45 -6.57
CA TYR A 152 12.34 1.78 -7.41
C TYR A 152 13.11 3.00 -6.88
N LEU A 153 12.42 4.08 -6.51
CA LEU A 153 13.03 5.28 -5.92
C LEU A 153 13.77 4.96 -4.61
N THR A 154 13.17 4.14 -3.75
CA THR A 154 13.78 3.70 -2.50
C THR A 154 15.06 2.92 -2.76
N ASN A 155 15.06 2.03 -3.75
CA ASN A 155 16.22 1.22 -4.12
C ASN A 155 17.34 2.04 -4.78
N ILE A 156 17.03 3.05 -5.60
CA ILE A 156 18.04 3.98 -6.10
C ILE A 156 18.72 4.71 -4.93
N LYS A 157 17.94 5.16 -3.94
CA LYS A 157 18.47 5.86 -2.78
C LYS A 157 19.38 4.96 -1.94
N ILE A 158 18.99 3.70 -1.72
CA ILE A 158 19.86 2.70 -1.08
C ILE A 158 21.15 2.50 -1.89
N GLY A 159 21.04 2.34 -3.21
CA GLY A 159 22.19 2.25 -4.11
C GLY A 159 23.12 3.47 -4.02
N HIS A 160 22.54 4.66 -3.88
CA HIS A 160 23.26 5.93 -3.68
C HIS A 160 24.09 5.93 -2.38
N TYR A 161 23.53 5.38 -1.30
CA TYR A 161 24.22 5.22 -0.03
C TYR A 161 25.30 4.13 -0.07
N MET A 162 25.03 3.02 -0.74
CA MET A 162 25.95 1.88 -0.87
C MET A 162 27.06 2.06 -1.93
N LYS A 163 27.04 3.17 -2.68
CA LYS A 163 28.03 3.44 -3.76
C LYS A 163 27.97 2.44 -4.91
N ILE A 164 26.78 1.97 -5.24
CA ILE A 164 26.54 1.10 -6.40
C ILE A 164 26.27 1.98 -7.65
N PRO A 165 26.97 1.75 -8.77
CA PRO A 165 26.78 2.53 -10.00
C PRO A 165 25.31 2.55 -10.47
N PRO A 166 24.72 3.72 -10.80
CA PRO A 166 23.30 3.85 -11.16
C PRO A 166 22.85 2.98 -12.34
N ARG A 167 23.71 2.81 -13.35
CA ARG A 167 23.43 1.95 -14.52
C ARG A 167 23.28 0.48 -14.15
N ILE A 168 24.03 0.02 -13.15
CA ILE A 168 23.92 -1.35 -12.65
C ILE A 168 22.61 -1.51 -11.90
N VAL A 169 22.25 -0.55 -11.05
CA VAL A 169 20.97 -0.56 -10.31
C VAL A 169 19.78 -0.63 -11.28
N PHE A 170 19.79 0.18 -12.35
CA PHE A 170 18.76 0.17 -13.38
C PHE A 170 18.62 -1.20 -14.06
N SER A 171 19.72 -1.77 -14.55
CA SER A 171 19.72 -3.07 -15.23
C SER A 171 19.32 -4.22 -14.30
N LEU A 172 19.79 -4.20 -13.04
CA LEU A 172 19.41 -5.17 -12.02
C LEU A 172 17.90 -5.16 -11.78
N PHE A 173 17.28 -3.98 -11.72
CA PHE A 173 15.85 -3.86 -11.48
C PHE A 173 15.03 -4.46 -12.64
N ILE A 174 15.45 -4.23 -13.88
CA ILE A 174 14.80 -4.82 -15.07
C ILE A 174 14.92 -6.35 -15.04
N ILE A 175 16.13 -6.87 -14.84
CA ILE A 175 16.38 -8.32 -14.80
C ILE A 175 15.59 -8.97 -13.66
N ALA A 176 15.62 -8.38 -12.46
CA ALA A 176 14.89 -8.88 -11.31
C ALA A 176 13.37 -8.87 -11.55
N SER A 177 12.84 -7.82 -12.18
CA SER A 177 11.40 -7.71 -12.50
C SER A 177 10.96 -8.80 -13.50
N ILE A 178 11.77 -9.07 -14.52
CA ILE A 178 11.49 -10.13 -15.51
C ILE A 178 11.51 -11.50 -14.82
N ILE A 179 12.55 -11.80 -14.04
CA ILE A 179 12.67 -13.09 -13.33
C ILE A 179 11.50 -13.28 -12.36
N THR A 180 11.20 -12.24 -11.57
CA THR A 180 10.13 -12.29 -10.57
C THR A 180 8.77 -12.48 -11.21
N SER A 181 8.46 -11.77 -12.31
CA SER A 181 7.19 -11.94 -13.02
C SER A 181 6.99 -13.33 -13.60
N ILE A 182 8.05 -13.94 -14.18
CA ILE A 182 8.00 -15.31 -14.70
C ILE A 182 7.77 -16.31 -13.56
N ILE A 183 8.55 -16.22 -12.48
CA ILE A 183 8.42 -17.12 -11.33
C ILE A 183 7.03 -16.99 -10.69
N GLN A 184 6.53 -15.77 -10.52
CA GLN A 184 5.22 -15.51 -9.95
C GLN A 184 4.10 -16.09 -10.82
N TYR A 185 4.19 -15.95 -12.15
CA TYR A 185 3.22 -16.52 -13.08
C TYR A 185 3.21 -18.05 -13.04
N ILE A 186 4.38 -18.69 -13.12
CA ILE A 186 4.52 -20.15 -13.05
C ILE A 186 3.98 -20.68 -11.72
N THR A 187 4.34 -20.03 -10.61
CA THR A 187 3.87 -20.42 -9.28
C THR A 187 2.37 -20.29 -9.16
N SER A 188 1.77 -19.22 -9.72
CA SER A 188 0.32 -19.02 -9.70
C SER A 188 -0.41 -20.14 -10.45
N ILE A 189 0.07 -20.52 -11.64
CA ILE A 189 -0.51 -21.64 -12.42
C ILE A 189 -0.32 -22.97 -11.68
N TYR A 190 0.87 -23.21 -11.13
CA TYR A 190 1.16 -24.42 -10.38
C TYR A 190 0.21 -24.58 -9.19
N LEU A 191 -0.01 -23.50 -8.42
CA LEU A 191 -0.91 -23.51 -7.27
C LEU A 191 -2.36 -23.77 -7.69
N LEU A 192 -2.84 -23.12 -8.76
CA LEU A 192 -4.21 -23.32 -9.26
C LEU A 192 -4.47 -24.75 -9.75
N ASN A 193 -3.47 -25.43 -10.31
CA ASN A 193 -3.62 -26.78 -10.87
C ASN A 193 -3.40 -27.90 -9.84
N ASN A 194 -2.52 -27.70 -8.86
CA ASN A 194 -2.10 -28.76 -7.94
C ASN A 194 -2.71 -28.67 -6.54
N VAL A 195 -3.18 -27.49 -6.11
CA VAL A 195 -3.79 -27.33 -4.78
C VAL A 195 -5.31 -27.48 -4.91
N PRO A 196 -5.91 -28.58 -4.41
CA PRO A 196 -7.36 -28.74 -4.46
C PRO A 196 -8.03 -27.70 -3.56
N HIS A 197 -9.17 -27.17 -4.01
CA HIS A 197 -10.01 -26.24 -3.25
C HIS A 197 -9.29 -24.96 -2.78
N ILE A 198 -8.31 -24.49 -3.55
CA ILE A 198 -7.60 -23.22 -3.28
C ILE A 198 -8.57 -22.03 -3.22
N CYS A 199 -8.35 -21.11 -2.28
CA CYS A 199 -9.19 -19.93 -2.05
C CYS A 199 -10.65 -20.23 -1.66
N THR A 200 -10.95 -21.47 -1.25
CA THR A 200 -12.27 -21.84 -0.70
C THR A 200 -12.19 -22.08 0.81
N SER A 201 -13.32 -21.97 1.50
CA SER A 201 -13.45 -22.21 2.94
C SER A 201 -13.07 -23.62 3.37
N ASN A 202 -13.13 -24.58 2.45
CA ASN A 202 -12.80 -25.99 2.71
C ASN A 202 -11.29 -26.21 2.92
N ASN A 203 -10.44 -25.25 2.55
CA ASN A 203 -9.00 -25.34 2.72
C ASN A 203 -8.45 -24.15 3.53
N PRO A 204 -8.45 -24.23 4.88
CA PRO A 204 -8.09 -23.10 5.74
C PRO A 204 -6.63 -22.64 5.58
N ALA A 205 -5.74 -23.54 5.14
CA ALA A 205 -4.35 -23.20 4.86
C ALA A 205 -4.18 -22.28 3.64
N TRP A 206 -5.16 -22.28 2.72
CA TRP A 206 -5.09 -21.60 1.43
C TRP A 206 -6.29 -20.66 1.19
N ARG A 207 -6.63 -19.83 2.19
CA ARG A 207 -7.82 -18.94 2.17
C ARG A 207 -7.73 -17.74 1.22
N CYS A 208 -6.55 -17.33 0.74
CA CYS A 208 -6.38 -16.24 -0.23
C CYS A 208 -7.05 -14.90 0.16
N LEU A 209 -6.87 -14.42 1.39
CA LEU A 209 -7.57 -13.22 1.90
C LEU A 209 -7.36 -11.97 1.03
N ALA A 210 -6.12 -11.74 0.55
CA ALA A 210 -5.81 -10.61 -0.33
C ALA A 210 -6.56 -10.70 -1.68
N LEU A 211 -6.68 -11.91 -2.24
CA LEU A 211 -7.39 -12.11 -3.51
C LEU A 211 -8.88 -11.83 -3.33
N HIS A 212 -9.49 -12.34 -2.25
CA HIS A 212 -10.89 -12.08 -1.91
C HIS A 212 -11.19 -10.59 -1.69
N ALA A 213 -10.28 -9.86 -1.05
CA ALA A 213 -10.41 -8.41 -0.89
C ALA A 213 -10.43 -7.69 -2.25
N THR A 214 -9.49 -8.03 -3.15
CA THR A 214 -9.46 -7.43 -4.51
C THR A 214 -10.66 -7.83 -5.38
N HIS A 215 -11.16 -9.06 -5.23
CA HIS A 215 -12.34 -9.54 -5.92
C HIS A 215 -13.62 -8.85 -5.40
N THR A 216 -13.74 -8.66 -4.10
CA THR A 216 -14.86 -7.93 -3.51
C THR A 216 -14.84 -6.47 -3.98
N ALA A 217 -13.67 -5.84 -4.02
CA ALA A 217 -13.50 -4.48 -4.53
C ALA A 217 -13.93 -4.37 -6.01
N SER A 218 -13.62 -5.35 -6.87
CA SER A 218 -14.02 -5.30 -8.28
C SER A 218 -15.52 -5.42 -8.48
N ILE A 219 -16.22 -6.17 -7.62
CA ILE A 219 -17.67 -6.22 -7.62
C ILE A 219 -18.24 -4.87 -7.18
N VAL A 220 -17.79 -4.35 -6.03
CA VAL A 220 -18.30 -3.11 -5.45
C VAL A 220 -18.10 -1.92 -6.40
N TYR A 221 -16.87 -1.71 -6.88
CA TYR A 221 -16.51 -0.54 -7.69
C TYR A 221 -16.71 -0.77 -9.20
N GLY A 222 -16.41 -1.96 -9.70
CA GLY A 222 -16.50 -2.25 -11.14
C GLY A 222 -17.91 -2.66 -11.57
N ALA A 223 -18.59 -3.53 -10.83
CA ALA A 223 -19.92 -4.01 -11.21
C ALA A 223 -21.05 -3.10 -10.70
N THR A 224 -20.95 -2.59 -9.46
CA THR A 224 -22.05 -1.88 -8.79
C THR A 224 -21.78 -0.40 -8.48
N GLY A 225 -20.76 0.22 -9.09
CA GLY A 225 -20.23 1.53 -8.69
C GLY A 225 -21.26 2.66 -8.48
N SER A 226 -22.35 2.71 -9.28
CA SER A 226 -23.42 3.71 -9.12
C SER A 226 -24.44 3.39 -8.02
N PHE A 227 -24.55 2.12 -7.60
CA PHE A 227 -25.57 1.65 -6.67
C PHE A 227 -25.23 1.94 -5.19
N ILE A 228 -23.97 2.28 -4.89
CA ILE A 228 -23.51 2.57 -3.52
C ILE A 228 -24.34 3.70 -2.89
N TRP A 229 -24.68 4.73 -3.67
CA TRP A 229 -25.44 5.91 -3.22
C TRP A 229 -26.85 5.60 -2.73
N ASN A 230 -27.53 4.62 -3.33
CA ASN A 230 -28.92 4.26 -2.99
C ASN A 230 -29.02 2.94 -2.21
N SER A 231 -27.89 2.35 -1.83
CA SER A 231 -27.83 1.09 -1.09
C SER A 231 -27.76 1.31 0.43
N GLN A 232 -27.84 0.21 1.18
CA GLN A 232 -27.57 0.19 2.62
C GLN A 232 -26.14 0.66 2.97
N TYR A 233 -25.22 0.64 2.00
CA TYR A 233 -23.85 1.13 2.11
C TYR A 233 -23.72 2.64 1.90
N SER A 234 -24.80 3.36 1.60
CA SER A 234 -24.79 4.83 1.48
C SER A 234 -24.30 5.52 2.75
N SER A 235 -24.59 4.92 3.92
CA SER A 235 -24.09 5.39 5.22
C SER A 235 -22.56 5.44 5.30
N MET A 236 -21.88 4.58 4.53
CA MET A 236 -20.43 4.54 4.51
C MET A 236 -19.84 5.76 3.80
N LEU A 237 -20.51 6.31 2.79
CA LEU A 237 -20.10 7.52 2.07
C LEU A 237 -19.96 8.75 2.99
N TYR A 238 -20.69 8.82 4.11
CA TYR A 238 -20.51 9.90 5.11
C TYR A 238 -19.11 9.89 5.73
N GLY A 239 -18.40 8.76 5.72
CA GLY A 239 -16.99 8.70 6.09
C GLY A 239 -16.11 9.64 5.26
N LEU A 240 -16.46 9.93 4.00
CA LEU A 240 -15.70 10.84 3.14
C LEU A 240 -15.78 12.27 3.68
N LEU A 241 -16.98 12.67 4.12
CA LEU A 241 -17.19 13.97 4.75
C LEU A 241 -16.44 14.06 6.08
N ILE A 242 -16.51 13.01 6.91
CA ILE A 242 -15.80 12.97 8.19
C ILE A 242 -14.28 13.07 7.98
N GLY A 243 -13.73 12.29 7.04
CA GLY A 243 -12.31 12.33 6.71
C GLY A 243 -11.86 13.68 6.14
N ALA A 244 -12.72 14.39 5.41
CA ALA A 244 -12.43 15.75 4.93
C ALA A 244 -12.50 16.79 6.06
N ILE A 245 -13.45 16.64 6.98
CA ILE A 245 -13.70 17.59 8.07
C ILE A 245 -12.64 17.47 9.18
N LEU A 246 -12.21 16.27 9.54
CA LEU A 246 -11.31 16.03 10.68
C LEU A 246 -9.96 16.79 10.62
N PRO A 247 -9.21 16.77 9.50
CA PRO A 247 -7.99 17.57 9.41
C PRO A 247 -8.26 19.08 9.45
N ILE A 248 -9.35 19.56 8.83
CA ILE A 248 -9.77 20.97 8.94
C ILE A 248 -10.05 21.34 10.40
N LEU A 249 -10.73 20.44 11.13
CA LEU A 249 -11.00 20.60 12.54
C LEU A 249 -9.71 20.63 13.37
N SER A 250 -8.73 19.75 13.10
CA SER A 250 -7.43 19.80 13.79
C SER A 250 -6.68 21.10 13.54
N TRP A 251 -6.68 21.59 12.29
CA TRP A 251 -6.03 22.84 11.94
C TRP A 251 -6.68 24.03 12.65
N PHE A 252 -8.01 24.06 12.66
CA PHE A 252 -8.76 25.10 13.38
C PHE A 252 -8.49 25.05 14.88
N LEU A 253 -8.52 23.87 15.50
CA LEU A 253 -8.22 23.69 16.92
C LEU A 253 -6.81 24.13 17.29
N TRP A 254 -5.81 23.80 16.46
CA TRP A 254 -4.44 24.24 16.66
C TRP A 254 -4.31 25.77 16.57
N LYS A 255 -5.00 26.41 15.62
CA LYS A 255 -4.98 27.87 15.44
C LYS A 255 -5.74 28.61 16.55
N ALA A 256 -6.85 28.06 17.02
CA ALA A 256 -7.67 28.64 18.09
C ALA A 256 -7.02 28.50 19.48
N PHE A 257 -6.28 27.41 19.72
CA PHE A 257 -5.64 27.13 21.02
C PHE A 257 -4.12 26.98 20.92
N PRO A 258 -3.36 28.05 20.59
CA PRO A 258 -1.91 27.98 20.41
C PRO A 258 -1.14 27.65 21.70
N ARG A 259 -1.78 27.75 22.88
CA ARG A 259 -1.18 27.38 24.17
C ARG A 259 -1.04 25.86 24.36
N ILE A 260 -1.82 25.07 23.62
CA ILE A 260 -1.89 23.62 23.78
C ILE A 260 -0.99 22.95 22.74
N LYS A 261 0.26 22.69 23.11
CA LYS A 261 1.30 22.17 22.18
C LYS A 261 1.00 20.78 21.60
N TRP A 262 0.23 19.93 22.30
CA TRP A 262 -0.09 18.58 21.81
C TRP A 262 -1.11 18.57 20.67
N LEU A 263 -1.96 19.60 20.53
CA LEU A 263 -2.87 19.71 19.38
C LEU A 263 -2.12 19.83 18.05
N ALA A 264 -0.89 20.37 18.09
CA ALA A 264 -0.02 20.44 16.91
C ALA A 264 0.56 19.06 16.49
N LEU A 265 0.48 18.05 17.36
CA LEU A 265 1.01 16.70 17.12
C LEU A 265 -0.06 15.75 16.55
N ILE A 266 -1.33 16.14 16.58
CA ILE A 266 -2.42 15.32 16.04
C ILE A 266 -2.35 15.35 14.51
N ASN A 267 -2.08 14.19 13.91
CA ASN A 267 -2.09 14.01 12.47
C ASN A 267 -3.11 12.93 12.12
N PHE A 268 -4.33 13.35 11.79
CA PHE A 268 -5.42 12.47 11.39
C PHE A 268 -5.07 11.58 10.19
N PRO A 269 -4.40 12.08 9.13
CA PRO A 269 -3.94 11.22 8.05
C PRO A 269 -3.09 10.03 8.50
N ILE A 270 -2.14 10.24 9.41
CA ILE A 270 -1.29 9.15 9.94
C ILE A 270 -2.10 8.18 10.80
N PHE A 271 -3.00 8.71 11.64
CA PHE A 271 -3.87 7.88 12.48
C PHE A 271 -4.71 6.91 11.64
N PHE A 272 -5.24 7.42 10.55
CA PHE A 272 -6.13 6.70 9.67
C PHE A 272 -5.45 5.75 8.69
N MET A 273 -4.18 5.99 8.42
CA MET A 273 -3.35 5.07 7.66
C MET A 273 -3.26 3.69 8.31
N ALA A 274 -3.39 3.61 9.64
CA ALA A 274 -3.37 2.34 10.35
C ALA A 274 -4.41 1.37 9.81
N THR A 275 -5.58 1.86 9.35
CA THR A 275 -6.63 0.96 8.91
C THR A 275 -6.35 0.32 7.56
N ILE A 276 -5.49 0.88 6.69
CA ILE A 276 -5.30 0.52 5.24
C ILE A 276 -5.20 -0.99 4.92
N MET A 277 -4.86 -1.82 5.90
CA MET A 277 -4.81 -3.28 5.75
C MET A 277 -6.13 -3.99 6.14
N LEU A 278 -7.22 -3.28 6.40
CA LEU A 278 -8.48 -3.80 6.94
C LEU A 278 -9.57 -3.90 5.86
N PRO A 279 -9.81 -5.07 5.24
CA PRO A 279 -9.00 -6.28 5.05
C PRO A 279 -7.94 -6.14 3.94
N PRO A 280 -6.93 -7.04 3.87
CA PRO A 280 -6.98 -8.47 4.21
C PRO A 280 -6.54 -8.86 5.63
N ALA A 281 -6.01 -7.94 6.44
CA ALA A 281 -5.57 -8.25 7.79
C ALA A 281 -6.76 -8.57 8.71
N PRO A 282 -6.71 -9.67 9.48
CA PRO A 282 -7.72 -9.97 10.49
C PRO A 282 -7.75 -8.90 11.58
N ALA A 283 -8.93 -8.67 12.17
CA ALA A 283 -9.10 -7.63 13.19
C ALA A 283 -8.21 -7.84 14.43
N ALA A 284 -7.84 -9.09 14.73
CA ALA A 284 -6.94 -9.45 15.83
C ALA A 284 -5.50 -8.92 15.68
N GLU A 285 -5.07 -8.58 14.47
CA GLU A 285 -3.73 -8.01 14.22
C GLU A 285 -3.60 -6.60 14.79
N TYR A 286 -4.67 -5.82 14.79
CA TYR A 286 -4.64 -4.39 15.15
C TYR A 286 -4.30 -4.14 16.63
N PRO A 287 -4.95 -4.82 17.60
CA PRO A 287 -4.54 -4.75 19.00
C PRO A 287 -3.09 -5.20 19.20
N SER A 288 -2.64 -6.21 18.46
CA SER A 288 -1.28 -6.74 18.55
C SER A 288 -0.25 -5.72 18.05
N TRP A 289 -0.49 -5.10 16.90
CA TRP A 289 0.36 -4.02 16.36
C TRP A 289 0.39 -2.82 17.31
N PHE A 290 -0.75 -2.45 17.90
CA PHE A 290 -0.82 -1.38 18.89
C PHE A 290 -0.01 -1.72 20.14
N LEU A 291 -0.16 -2.93 20.68
CA LEU A 291 0.54 -3.39 21.87
C LEU A 291 2.05 -3.41 21.65
N VAL A 292 2.52 -3.98 20.54
CA VAL A 292 3.95 -3.98 20.18
C VAL A 292 4.44 -2.54 19.98
N GLY A 293 3.69 -1.71 19.27
CA GLY A 293 3.99 -0.29 19.07
C GLY A 293 4.12 0.45 20.40
N PHE A 294 3.23 0.20 21.35
CA PHE A 294 3.26 0.80 22.68
C PHE A 294 4.45 0.32 23.52
N ILE A 295 4.74 -0.99 23.52
CA ILE A 295 5.90 -1.52 24.26
C ILE A 295 7.20 -0.91 23.74
N PHE A 296 7.41 -0.88 22.41
CA PHE A 296 8.67 -0.41 21.85
C PHE A 296 8.77 1.12 21.85
N ASN A 297 7.71 1.84 21.47
CA ASN A 297 7.79 3.30 21.29
C ASN A 297 7.37 4.11 22.51
N PHE A 298 6.67 3.53 23.49
CA PHE A 298 6.32 4.22 24.73
C PHE A 298 7.11 3.69 25.93
N ILE A 299 7.07 2.38 26.20
CA ILE A 299 7.72 1.79 27.37
C ILE A 299 9.24 1.78 27.19
N LEU A 300 9.76 1.10 26.17
CA LEU A 300 11.21 0.97 25.96
C LEU A 300 11.85 2.33 25.67
N TYR A 301 11.18 3.20 24.92
CA TYR A 301 11.67 4.55 24.67
C TYR A 301 11.84 5.36 25.97
N ARG A 302 10.94 5.22 26.96
CA ARG A 302 10.95 5.99 28.22
C ARG A 302 11.83 5.38 29.30
N TYR A 303 11.83 4.05 29.44
CA TYR A 303 12.50 3.36 30.55
C TYR A 303 13.86 2.74 30.15
N ALA A 304 14.10 2.50 28.85
CA ALA A 304 15.31 1.85 28.34
C ALA A 304 15.84 2.54 27.07
N HIS A 305 15.93 3.87 27.10
CA HIS A 305 16.27 4.70 25.94
C HIS A 305 17.58 4.28 25.26
N ASN A 306 18.63 3.98 26.04
CA ASN A 306 19.93 3.55 25.52
C ASN A 306 19.85 2.25 24.69
N TRP A 307 18.94 1.34 25.06
CA TRP A 307 18.71 0.12 24.28
C TRP A 307 17.93 0.44 23.01
N TRP A 308 16.88 1.27 23.13
CA TRP A 308 16.01 1.63 22.02
C TRP A 308 16.78 2.31 20.89
N GLU A 309 17.61 3.32 21.21
CA GLU A 309 18.40 4.07 20.21
C GLU A 309 19.35 3.15 19.42
N LYS A 310 19.97 2.19 20.10
CA LYS A 310 20.99 1.33 19.49
C LYS A 310 20.41 0.11 18.76
N TYR A 311 19.33 -0.48 19.27
CA TYR A 311 18.88 -1.81 18.84
C TYR A 311 17.44 -1.87 18.30
N ALA A 312 16.58 -0.87 18.52
CA ALA A 312 15.17 -1.00 18.13
C ALA A 312 14.99 -1.24 16.62
N TYR A 313 15.69 -0.48 15.77
CA TYR A 313 15.62 -0.66 14.32
C TYR A 313 16.22 -2.00 13.85
N ILE A 314 17.34 -2.42 14.44
CA ILE A 314 17.97 -3.71 14.12
C ILE A 314 17.04 -4.86 14.51
N PHE A 315 16.42 -4.77 15.69
CA PHE A 315 15.46 -5.76 16.17
C PHE A 315 14.22 -5.83 15.26
N SER A 316 13.70 -4.68 14.82
CA SER A 316 12.59 -4.65 13.86
C SER A 316 12.93 -5.37 12.56
N ILE A 317 14.12 -5.15 12.01
CA ILE A 317 14.59 -5.83 10.79
C ILE A 317 14.75 -7.33 11.05
N ALA A 318 15.34 -7.71 12.20
CA ALA A 318 15.52 -9.10 12.59
C ALA A 318 14.18 -9.85 12.72
N MET A 319 13.16 -9.21 13.29
CA MET A 319 11.81 -9.78 13.38
C MET A 319 11.19 -9.98 12.00
N SER A 320 11.31 -9.01 11.09
CA SER A 320 10.81 -9.15 9.71
C SER A 320 11.51 -10.29 8.96
N CYS A 321 12.83 -10.40 9.09
CA CYS A 321 13.59 -11.53 8.52
C CYS A 321 13.20 -12.87 9.16
N GLY A 322 13.00 -12.89 10.49
CA GLY A 322 12.58 -14.06 11.23
C GLY A 322 11.22 -14.57 10.77
N VAL A 323 10.23 -13.69 10.59
CA VAL A 323 8.91 -14.04 10.06
C VAL A 323 9.03 -14.64 8.66
N ALA A 324 9.86 -14.07 7.78
CA ALA A 324 10.06 -14.61 6.43
C ALA A 324 10.67 -16.02 6.46
N ILE A 325 11.71 -16.24 7.27
CA ILE A 325 12.36 -17.56 7.43
C ILE A 325 11.38 -18.58 8.02
N CYS A 326 10.65 -18.20 9.08
CA CYS A 326 9.63 -19.04 9.68
C CYS A 326 8.53 -19.39 8.67
N GLY A 327 8.11 -18.44 7.82
CA GLY A 327 7.16 -18.67 6.75
C GLY A 327 7.63 -19.73 5.76
N PHE A 328 8.90 -19.69 5.34
CA PHE A 328 9.48 -20.74 4.49
C PHE A 328 9.49 -22.10 5.17
N VAL A 329 9.89 -22.16 6.45
CA VAL A 329 9.91 -23.41 7.21
C VAL A 329 8.50 -23.98 7.34
N ILE A 330 7.51 -23.16 7.68
CA ILE A 330 6.10 -23.58 7.81
C ILE A 330 5.56 -24.07 6.47
N PHE A 331 5.88 -23.38 5.38
CA PHE A 331 5.44 -23.74 4.04
C PHE A 331 5.97 -25.13 3.64
N PHE A 332 7.28 -25.34 3.71
CA PHE A 332 7.90 -26.61 3.29
C PHE A 332 7.64 -27.76 4.27
N ALA A 333 7.63 -27.50 5.58
CA ALA A 333 7.40 -28.54 6.57
C ALA A 333 5.93 -28.98 6.62
N PHE A 334 4.99 -28.03 6.60
CA PHE A 334 3.58 -28.32 6.88
C PHE A 334 2.64 -28.12 5.68
N GLN A 335 2.69 -26.95 5.03
CA GLN A 335 1.69 -26.59 4.01
C GLN A 335 1.83 -27.41 2.72
N LEU A 336 3.07 -27.74 2.31
CA LEU A 336 3.32 -28.56 1.12
C LEU A 336 2.85 -30.01 1.30
N HIS A 337 3.00 -30.56 2.50
CA HIS A 337 2.65 -31.96 2.81
C HIS A 337 1.20 -32.14 3.26
N SER A 338 0.38 -31.08 3.24
CA SER A 338 -1.02 -31.08 3.72
C SER A 338 -1.19 -31.62 5.15
N SER A 339 -0.15 -31.52 5.99
CA SER A 339 -0.24 -31.92 7.40
C SER A 339 -0.99 -30.86 8.19
N SER A 340 -2.01 -31.26 8.94
CA SER A 340 -2.71 -30.37 9.87
C SER A 340 -1.77 -29.96 11.01
N PHE A 341 -1.73 -28.67 11.31
CA PHE A 341 -1.03 -28.19 12.51
C PHE A 341 -1.71 -28.80 13.74
N PRO A 342 -0.97 -29.26 14.76
CA PRO A 342 -1.57 -29.83 15.95
C PRO A 342 -2.51 -28.82 16.61
N GLN A 343 -3.72 -29.25 16.97
CA GLN A 343 -4.63 -28.40 17.73
C GLN A 343 -4.01 -28.08 19.09
N TRP A 344 -3.83 -26.80 19.38
CA TRP A 344 -3.29 -26.31 20.65
C TRP A 344 -4.13 -25.14 21.15
N TRP A 345 -3.93 -24.78 22.41
CA TRP A 345 -4.74 -23.81 23.14
C TRP A 345 -4.79 -22.42 22.48
N GLY A 346 -3.78 -22.01 21.71
CA GLY A 346 -3.75 -20.74 20.98
C GLY A 346 -4.40 -20.75 19.60
N LEU A 347 -4.84 -21.89 19.09
CA LEU A 347 -5.70 -21.98 17.89
C LEU A 347 -7.18 -21.75 18.19
N GLY A 348 -7.54 -21.54 19.47
CA GLY A 348 -8.94 -21.27 19.83
C GLY A 348 -9.88 -22.47 19.83
N GLY A 349 -9.33 -23.70 19.80
CA GLY A 349 -10.11 -24.94 19.83
C GLY A 349 -10.79 -25.29 18.49
N ILE A 350 -11.86 -26.08 18.56
CA ILE A 350 -12.58 -26.67 17.40
C ILE A 350 -13.17 -25.59 16.46
N ASN A 351 -13.40 -24.37 16.98
CA ASN A 351 -14.05 -23.28 16.25
C ASN A 351 -13.07 -22.30 15.57
N GLY A 352 -11.74 -22.45 15.75
CA GLY A 352 -10.74 -21.52 15.21
C GLY A 352 -10.70 -20.16 15.93
N ASP A 353 -9.52 -19.57 16.00
CA ASP A 353 -9.11 -18.25 16.56
C ASP A 353 -9.68 -17.82 17.93
N GLY A 354 -10.48 -18.66 18.59
CA GLY A 354 -11.05 -18.43 19.92
C GLY A 354 -12.19 -17.43 19.92
N CYS A 355 -12.60 -16.97 18.73
CA CYS A 355 -13.62 -15.95 18.53
C CYS A 355 -14.77 -16.51 17.68
N PRO A 356 -15.86 -17.00 18.29
CA PRO A 356 -16.98 -17.60 17.55
C PRO A 356 -17.73 -16.60 16.64
N LEU A 357 -17.45 -15.30 16.76
CA LEU A 357 -18.05 -14.22 15.97
C LEU A 357 -17.08 -13.63 14.93
N ASP A 358 -15.92 -14.23 14.68
CA ASP A 358 -14.95 -13.72 13.69
C ASP A 358 -15.56 -13.61 12.28
N GLY A 359 -16.52 -14.48 11.95
CA GLY A 359 -17.30 -14.40 10.71
C GLY A 359 -18.63 -13.66 10.77
N ALA A 360 -18.98 -13.09 11.91
CA ALA A 360 -20.25 -12.39 12.07
C ALA A 360 -20.18 -10.98 11.48
N ASN A 361 -21.27 -10.55 10.83
CA ASN A 361 -21.41 -9.17 10.42
C ASN A 361 -21.60 -8.23 11.65
N PHE A 362 -21.66 -6.91 11.42
CA PHE A 362 -21.89 -5.92 12.48
C PHE A 362 -23.16 -6.19 13.34
N SER A 363 -24.15 -6.90 12.80
CA SER A 363 -25.35 -7.32 13.53
C SER A 363 -25.22 -8.66 14.28
N GLY A 364 -24.01 -9.25 14.36
CA GLY A 364 -23.78 -10.52 15.04
C GLY A 364 -24.30 -11.73 14.27
N VAL A 365 -24.68 -11.56 13.01
CA VAL A 365 -25.19 -12.64 12.15
C VAL A 365 -24.02 -13.22 11.37
N ILE A 366 -23.75 -14.51 11.57
CA ILE A 366 -22.84 -15.29 10.75
C ILE A 366 -23.62 -15.66 9.47
N PRO A 367 -23.27 -15.12 8.29
CA PRO A 367 -23.99 -15.45 7.06
C PRO A 367 -23.77 -16.92 6.75
N THR A 368 -24.84 -17.70 6.63
CA THR A 368 -24.79 -19.16 6.33
C THR A 368 -24.10 -19.48 5.01
N ASP A 369 -24.01 -18.50 4.11
CA ASP A 369 -23.42 -18.65 2.77
C ASP A 369 -21.98 -18.11 2.68
N ARG A 370 -21.46 -17.55 3.78
CA ARG A 370 -20.04 -17.21 3.91
C ARG A 370 -19.41 -18.17 4.90
N TYR A 371 -19.21 -19.41 4.47
CA TYR A 371 -18.14 -20.19 5.04
C TYR A 371 -16.83 -19.48 4.68
N ILE A 372 -16.03 -19.14 5.70
CA ILE A 372 -14.74 -18.43 5.60
C ILE A 372 -13.61 -19.43 5.37
#